data_AF-A0AAW0M727-F1
#
_entry.id   AF-A0AAW0M727-F1
#
_cell.length_a   1.000
_cell.length_b   1.000
_cell.length_c   1.000
_cell.angle_alpha   90.00
_cell.angle_beta   90.00
_cell.angle_gamma   90.00
#
_symmetry.space_group_name_H-M   'P 1'
#
loop_
_entity.id
_entity.type
_entity.pdbx_description
1 polymer ?
#
loop_
_entity_poly.entity_id
_entity_poly.type
_entity_poly.pdbx_seq_one_letter_code
_entity_poly.pdbx_strand_id
1 'polypeptide(L)'
;MAVANSTKSKAYIDDLLNKNHTEPIKRCSFWYGAVVGSFRSALDELDVDALTANYDAKVAADGANICENALASSGVQVPSISTRNNYVRLYSSIGFEVTNDL
;
A
#
# COMPACT_ATOMS: atom_id res chain seq x y z
N MET A 1 -11.69 4.77 -3.18
CA MET A 1 -10.53 5.69 -3.17
C MET A 1 -9.19 4.97 -2.97
N ALA A 2 -9.08 4.10 -1.95
CA ALA A 2 -7.85 3.35 -1.64
C ALA A 2 -7.29 2.55 -2.83
N VAL A 3 -8.11 1.70 -3.47
CA VAL A 3 -7.74 0.90 -4.66
C VAL A 3 -7.17 1.77 -5.79
N ALA A 4 -7.83 2.89 -6.10
CA ALA A 4 -7.40 3.77 -7.18
C ALA A 4 -6.07 4.46 -6.85
N ASN A 5 -5.88 4.89 -5.59
CA ASN A 5 -4.64 5.53 -5.16
C ASN A 5 -3.48 4.53 -5.12
N SER A 6 -3.67 3.33 -4.55
CA SER A 6 -2.64 2.30 -4.50
C SER A 6 -2.27 1.81 -5.90
N THR A 7 -3.23 1.68 -6.82
CA THR A 7 -2.97 1.32 -8.22
C THR A 7 -2.12 2.37 -8.93
N LYS A 8 -2.48 3.66 -8.79
CA LYS A 8 -1.68 4.76 -9.35
C LYS A 8 -0.28 4.84 -8.71
N SER A 9 -0.19 4.58 -7.42
CA SER A 9 1.07 4.55 -6.69
C SER A 9 1.97 3.39 -7.13
N LYS A 10 1.40 2.20 -7.36
CA LYS A 10 2.11 1.07 -7.95
C LYS A 10 2.66 1.44 -9.32
N ALA A 11 1.82 1.97 -10.21
CA ALA A 11 2.24 2.36 -11.56
C ALA A 11 3.38 3.40 -11.52
N TYR A 12 3.31 4.37 -10.60
CA TYR A 12 4.39 5.33 -10.39
C TYR A 12 5.70 4.67 -9.94
N ILE A 13 5.64 3.72 -9.00
CA ILE A 13 6.83 3.02 -8.50
C ILE A 13 7.42 2.13 -9.60
N ASP A 14 6.60 1.47 -10.40
CA ASP A 14 7.04 0.66 -11.54
C ASP A 14 7.74 1.52 -12.60
N ASP A 15 7.19 2.70 -12.94
CA ASP A 15 7.84 3.66 -13.84
C ASP A 15 9.18 4.17 -13.28
N LEU A 16 9.23 4.46 -11.98
CA LEU A 16 10.46 4.87 -11.33
C LEU A 16 11.51 3.74 -11.32
N LEU A 17 11.08 2.49 -11.09
CA LEU A 17 11.94 1.32 -11.12
C LEU A 17 12.60 1.15 -12.49
N ASN A 18 11.84 1.31 -13.57
CA ASN A 18 12.34 1.22 -14.93
C ASN A 18 13.41 2.28 -15.24
N LYS A 19 13.31 3.46 -14.61
CA LYS A 19 14.26 4.56 -14.75
C LYS A 19 15.47 4.41 -13.84
N ASN A 20 15.27 3.84 -12.65
CA ASN A 20 16.29 3.71 -11.61
C ASN A 20 16.18 2.33 -10.94
N HIS A 21 16.82 1.33 -11.56
CA HIS A 21 16.79 -0.08 -11.17
C HIS A 21 17.55 -0.35 -9.86
N THR A 22 16.98 0.09 -8.74
CA THR A 22 17.51 -0.18 -7.40
C THR A 22 16.69 -1.26 -6.70
N GLU A 23 17.36 -2.11 -5.93
CA GLU A 23 16.71 -3.18 -5.16
C GLU A 23 15.64 -2.65 -4.18
N PRO A 24 15.83 -1.51 -3.48
CA PRO A 24 14.79 -0.95 -2.62
C PRO A 24 13.51 -0.54 -3.37
N ILE A 25 13.65 0.08 -4.55
CA ILE A 25 12.49 0.47 -5.38
C ILE A 25 11.80 -0.78 -5.94
N LYS A 26 12.56 -1.83 -6.32
CA LYS A 26 12.00 -3.11 -6.74
C LYS A 26 11.17 -3.77 -5.64
N ARG A 27 11.68 -3.74 -4.40
CA ARG A 27 10.95 -4.23 -3.23
C ARG A 27 9.67 -3.44 -2.99
N CYS A 28 9.72 -2.11 -3.11
CA CYS A 28 8.53 -1.27 -3.08
C CYS A 28 7.51 -1.65 -4.16
N SER A 29 7.93 -1.85 -5.41
CA SER A 29 7.04 -2.27 -6.52
C SER A 29 6.30 -3.57 -6.21
N PHE A 30 7.02 -4.56 -5.68
CA PHE A 30 6.46 -5.85 -5.26
C PHE A 30 5.40 -5.66 -4.17
N TRP A 31 5.73 -4.96 -3.09
CA TRP A 31 4.82 -4.76 -1.97
C TRP A 31 3.60 -3.91 -2.34
N TYR A 32 3.72 -2.97 -3.28
CA TYR A 32 2.56 -2.25 -3.80
C TYR A 32 1.60 -3.15 -4.61
N GLY A 33 2.07 -4.26 -5.15
CA GLY A 33 1.19 -5.31 -5.67
C GLY A 33 0.30 -5.89 -4.57
N ALA A 34 0.88 -6.20 -3.41
CA ALA A 34 0.14 -6.69 -2.24
C ALA A 34 -0.81 -5.61 -1.68
N VAL A 35 -0.38 -4.34 -1.58
CA VAL A 35 -1.25 -3.22 -1.15
C VAL A 35 -2.50 -3.10 -2.03
N VAL A 36 -2.34 -3.20 -3.35
CA VAL A 36 -3.47 -3.16 -4.29
C VAL A 36 -4.39 -4.36 -4.08
N GLY A 37 -3.81 -5.55 -3.90
CA GLY A 37 -4.56 -6.78 -3.60
C GLY A 37 -5.38 -6.66 -2.33
N SER A 38 -4.76 -6.27 -1.22
CA SER A 38 -5.44 -6.12 0.07
C SER A 38 -6.58 -5.11 0.02
N PHE A 39 -6.40 -3.94 -0.61
CA PHE A 39 -7.51 -2.98 -0.73
C PHE A 39 -8.63 -3.45 -1.68
N ARG A 40 -8.35 -4.33 -2.63
CA ARG A 40 -9.40 -4.95 -3.47
C ARG A 40 -10.16 -6.00 -2.67
N SER A 41 -9.43 -6.88 -1.99
CA SER A 41 -10.00 -7.88 -1.08
C SER A 41 -10.92 -7.23 -0.04
N ALA A 42 -10.44 -6.18 0.63
CA ALA A 42 -11.24 -5.43 1.59
C ALA A 42 -12.51 -4.80 1.00
N LEU A 43 -12.48 -4.40 -0.28
CA LEU A 43 -13.64 -3.84 -0.96
C LEU A 43 -14.65 -4.95 -1.32
N ASP A 44 -14.17 -6.10 -1.79
CA ASP A 44 -15.00 -7.23 -2.20
C ASP A 44 -15.67 -7.91 -1.00
N GLU A 45 -15.01 -7.92 0.17
CA GLU A 45 -15.52 -8.51 1.42
C GLU A 45 -16.43 -7.58 2.22
N LEU A 46 -16.51 -6.28 1.88
CA LEU A 46 -17.16 -5.25 2.71
C LEU A 46 -18.62 -5.58 3.06
N ASP A 47 -19.37 -6.13 2.10
CA ASP A 47 -20.79 -6.49 2.26
C ASP A 47 -20.99 -7.97 2.65
N VAL A 48 -19.90 -8.73 2.80
CA VAL A 48 -19.91 -10.19 3.04
C VAL A 48 -19.42 -10.51 4.45
N ASP A 49 -18.23 -10.03 4.79
CA ASP A 49 -17.59 -10.19 6.10
C ASP A 49 -16.77 -8.93 6.42
N ALA A 50 -17.41 -8.03 7.19
CA ALA A 50 -16.78 -6.77 7.60
C ALA A 50 -15.51 -6.99 8.43
N LEU A 51 -15.38 -8.11 9.15
CA LEU A 51 -14.16 -8.42 9.92
C LEU A 51 -13.01 -8.82 9.00
N THR A 52 -13.29 -9.59 7.94
CA THR A 52 -12.27 -9.86 6.90
C THR A 52 -11.90 -8.59 6.15
N ALA A 53 -12.89 -7.77 5.77
CA ALA A 53 -12.64 -6.47 5.13
C ALA A 53 -11.77 -5.54 6.01
N ASN A 54 -12.04 -5.53 7.32
CA ASN A 54 -11.26 -4.81 8.31
C ASN A 54 -9.80 -5.28 8.35
N TYR A 55 -9.60 -6.59 8.43
CA TYR A 55 -8.28 -7.19 8.46
C TYR A 55 -7.50 -6.87 7.18
N ASP A 56 -8.12 -7.03 6.01
CA ASP A 56 -7.49 -6.75 4.72
C ASP A 56 -7.14 -5.27 4.55
N ALA A 57 -8.03 -4.37 4.97
CA ALA A 57 -7.74 -2.94 5.00
C ALA A 57 -6.54 -2.61 5.90
N LYS A 58 -6.41 -3.30 7.05
CA LYS A 58 -5.29 -3.10 7.97
C LYS A 58 -3.97 -3.63 7.40
N VAL A 59 -3.96 -4.83 6.84
CA VAL A 59 -2.77 -5.48 6.26
C VAL A 59 -2.19 -4.68 5.08
N ALA A 60 -3.02 -3.90 4.37
CA ALA A 60 -2.52 -3.02 3.32
C ALA A 60 -1.41 -2.04 3.80
N ALA A 61 -1.41 -1.61 5.07
CA ALA A 61 -0.35 -0.77 5.61
C ALA A 61 1.01 -1.47 5.70
N ASP A 62 1.05 -2.79 5.86
CA ASP A 62 2.30 -3.55 6.00
C ASP A 62 3.15 -3.44 4.74
N GLY A 63 2.54 -3.51 3.56
CA GLY A 63 3.24 -3.32 2.30
C GLY A 63 3.91 -1.94 2.19
N ALA A 64 3.22 -0.89 2.63
CA ALA A 64 3.78 0.46 2.67
C ALA A 64 4.91 0.61 3.71
N ASN A 65 4.77 -0.02 4.88
CA ASN A 65 5.79 0.01 5.93
C ASN A 65 7.05 -0.76 5.52
N ILE A 66 6.89 -1.93 4.88
CA ILE A 66 8.02 -2.72 4.38
C ILE A 66 8.74 -1.96 3.24
N CYS A 67 8.00 -1.28 2.37
CA CYS A 67 8.60 -0.41 1.35
C CYS A 67 9.42 0.73 1.98
N GLU A 68 8.87 1.46 2.95
CA GLU A 68 9.59 2.53 3.66
C GLU A 68 10.87 2.01 4.33
N ASN A 69 10.77 0.87 5.02
CA ASN A 69 11.90 0.23 5.68
C ASN A 69 12.99 -0.20 4.69
N ALA A 70 12.62 -0.67 3.49
CA ALA A 70 13.57 -1.04 2.46
C ALA A 70 14.34 0.18 1.93
N LEU A 71 13.65 1.30 1.71
CA LEU A 71 14.26 2.57 1.31
C LEU A 71 15.22 3.08 2.39
N ALA A 72 14.74 3.17 3.63
CA ALA A 72 15.50 3.69 4.77
C ALA A 72 16.74 2.84 5.08
N SER A 73 16.61 1.52 5.13
CA SER A 73 17.75 0.61 5.43
C SER A 73 18.83 0.63 4.36
N SER A 74 18.50 1.06 3.14
CA SER A 74 19.45 1.18 2.03
C SER A 74 19.98 2.60 1.85
N GLY A 75 19.58 3.55 2.70
CA GLY A 75 19.94 4.97 2.56
C GLY A 75 19.37 5.64 1.30
N VAL A 76 18.35 5.03 0.66
CA VAL A 76 17.75 5.53 -0.57
C VAL A 76 16.59 6.45 -0.22
N GLN A 77 16.70 7.73 -0.60
CA GLN A 77 15.65 8.72 -0.35
C GLN A 77 14.83 8.97 -1.62
N VAL A 78 13.56 8.57 -1.59
CA VAL A 78 12.60 8.85 -2.66
C VAL A 78 11.33 9.46 -2.03
N PRO A 79 11.30 10.78 -1.78
CA PRO A 79 10.20 11.43 -1.05
C PRO A 79 8.81 11.19 -1.65
N SER A 80 8.74 10.99 -2.97
CA SER A 80 7.49 10.67 -3.66
C SER A 80 6.97 9.26 -3.35
N ILE A 81 7.83 8.28 -3.05
CA ILE A 81 7.39 6.96 -2.56
C ILE A 81 6.94 7.08 -1.11
N SER A 82 7.70 7.79 -0.25
CA SER A 82 7.31 7.99 1.15
C SER A 82 5.95 8.68 1.29
N THR A 83 5.66 9.66 0.43
CA THR A 83 4.35 10.32 0.35
C THR A 83 3.23 9.32 0.03
N ARG A 84 3.46 8.40 -0.90
CA ARG A 84 2.49 7.37 -1.27
C ARG A 84 2.30 6.34 -0.15
N ASN A 85 3.37 5.98 0.55
CA ASN A 85 3.30 5.11 1.72
C ASN A 85 2.44 5.73 2.81
N ASN A 86 2.54 7.05 3.02
CA ASN A 86 1.66 7.78 3.94
C ASN A 86 0.20 7.73 3.51
N TYR A 87 -0.11 7.84 2.21
CA TYR A 87 -1.47 7.68 1.73
C TYR A 87 -2.02 6.28 1.97
N VAL A 88 -1.22 5.24 1.73
CA VAL A 88 -1.63 3.85 2.03
C VAL A 88 -1.91 3.67 3.51
N ARG A 89 -1.03 4.17 4.39
CA ARG A 89 -1.27 4.15 5.85
C ARG A 89 -2.56 4.87 6.23
N LEU A 90 -2.81 6.05 5.67
CA LEU A 90 -4.04 6.81 5.91
C LEU A 90 -5.29 6.01 5.49
N TYR A 91 -5.30 5.46 4.28
CA TYR A 91 -6.44 4.67 3.80
C TYR A 91 -6.63 3.37 4.57
N SER A 92 -5.54 2.74 5.00
CA SER A 92 -5.59 1.56 5.86
C SER A 92 -6.22 1.89 7.21
N SER A 93 -5.82 2.99 7.85
CA SER A 93 -6.46 3.47 9.08
C SER A 93 -7.93 3.78 8.88
N ILE A 94 -8.30 4.53 7.84
CA ILE A 94 -9.71 4.85 7.55
C ILE A 94 -10.53 3.56 7.33
N GLY A 95 -10.02 2.63 6.52
CA GLY A 95 -10.70 1.37 6.23
C GLY A 95 -10.90 0.53 7.49
N PHE A 96 -9.87 0.43 8.33
CA PHE A 96 -9.94 -0.26 9.62
C PHE A 96 -10.98 0.36 10.57
N GLU A 97 -10.95 1.68 10.77
CA GLU A 97 -11.91 2.32 11.67
C GLU A 97 -13.35 2.17 11.15
N VAL A 98 -13.59 2.42 9.85
CA VAL A 98 -14.94 2.36 9.28
C VAL A 98 -15.53 0.96 9.34
N THR A 99 -14.73 -0.08 9.08
CA THR A 99 -15.21 -1.47 9.10
C THR A 99 -15.44 -2.03 10.50
N ASN A 100 -14.85 -1.43 11.54
CA ASN A 100 -15.17 -1.79 12.93
C ASN A 100 -16.59 -1.33 13.35
N ASP A 101 -17.16 -0.37 12.62
CA ASP A 101 -18.48 0.20 12.89
C ASP A 101 -19.59 -0.43 12.03
N LEU A 102 -19.27 -1.49 11.25
CA LEU A 102 -20.21 -2.20 10.35
C LEU A 102 -20.79 -3.48 10.98
#